data_AF-A0A8T3RUN0-F1
#
_entry.id   AF-A0A8T3RUN0-F1
#
_cell.length_a   1.000
_cell.length_b   1.000
_cell.length_c   1.000
_cell.angle_alpha   90.00
_cell.angle_beta   90.00
_cell.angle_gamma   90.00
#
_symmetry.space_group_name_H-M   'P 1'
#
loop_
_entity.id
_entity.type
_entity.pdbx_description
1 polymer ?
#
loop_
_entity_poly.entity_id
_entity_poly.type
_entity_poly.pdbx_seq_one_letter_code
_entity_poly.pdbx_strand_id
1 'polypeptide(L)'
;MPPSTPAEDAPQVEPASVSVYLTDLRELSNGNPVAAAEIHEHARQAFEDAATTTNRLRLALVLGQPGHPTSDPGEAQHMLNELLATPESLLPDERALAAIHLQEIEERLILEAENRRLQARIAAAAAAAATNRQDAESEQRLRDALEENRRLSEALDEAESKLEAVTSIERSIRERGENGEVP
;
A
#
# COMPACT_ATOMS: atom_id res chain seq x y z
N MET A 1 -31.92 -74.73 -0.28
CA MET A 1 -31.66 -73.42 -0.90
C MET A 1 -32.70 -72.43 -0.39
N PRO A 2 -32.36 -71.56 0.58
CA PRO A 2 -33.00 -70.26 0.72
C PRO A 2 -32.33 -69.22 -0.19
N PRO A 3 -33.06 -68.19 -0.67
CA PRO A 3 -32.57 -67.23 -1.65
C PRO A 3 -31.64 -66.17 -1.05
N SER A 4 -30.63 -65.79 -1.83
CA SER A 4 -29.69 -64.70 -1.56
C SER A 4 -30.42 -63.35 -1.55
N THR A 5 -30.29 -62.60 -0.46
CA THR A 5 -30.53 -61.16 -0.44
C THR A 5 -29.53 -60.45 -1.36
N PRO A 6 -29.98 -59.50 -2.20
CA PRO A 6 -29.06 -58.66 -2.96
C PRO A 6 -28.34 -57.74 -1.98
N ALA A 7 -27.01 -57.74 -2.04
CA ALA A 7 -26.17 -56.78 -1.36
C ALA A 7 -26.54 -55.38 -1.85
N GLU A 8 -26.83 -54.54 -0.89
CA GLU A 8 -27.16 -53.13 -0.96
C GLU A 8 -25.99 -52.37 -1.61
N ASP A 9 -26.18 -51.96 -2.86
CA ASP A 9 -25.26 -51.10 -3.61
C ASP A 9 -25.41 -49.66 -3.08
N ALA A 10 -24.84 -49.41 -1.90
CA ALA A 10 -24.68 -48.06 -1.40
C ALA A 10 -23.57 -47.38 -2.20
N PRO A 11 -23.80 -46.17 -2.77
CA PRO A 11 -22.77 -45.44 -3.48
C PRO A 11 -21.60 -45.18 -2.52
N GLN A 12 -20.47 -45.83 -2.77
CA GLN A 12 -19.24 -45.54 -2.06
C GLN A 12 -18.82 -44.12 -2.44
N VAL A 13 -19.03 -43.17 -1.54
CA VAL A 13 -18.41 -41.86 -1.61
C VAL A 13 -16.92 -42.12 -1.45
N GLU A 14 -16.19 -42.20 -2.55
CA GLU A 14 -14.74 -42.30 -2.47
C GLU A 14 -14.23 -41.09 -1.68
N PRO A 15 -13.39 -41.28 -0.65
CA PRO A 15 -12.79 -40.17 0.06
C PRO A 15 -12.06 -39.33 -0.97
N ALA A 16 -12.34 -38.02 -1.01
CA ALA A 16 -11.59 -37.10 -1.86
C ALA A 16 -10.10 -37.27 -1.53
N SER A 17 -9.37 -37.94 -2.42
CA SER A 17 -7.94 -38.14 -2.25
C SER A 17 -7.29 -36.76 -2.28
N VAL A 18 -6.34 -36.52 -1.38
CA VAL A 18 -5.57 -35.26 -1.33
C VAL A 18 -4.99 -34.87 -2.71
N SER A 19 -4.76 -35.86 -3.56
CA SER A 19 -4.37 -35.72 -4.97
C SER A 19 -5.25 -34.75 -5.78
N VAL A 20 -6.56 -34.69 -5.50
CA VAL A 20 -7.49 -33.78 -6.21
C VAL A 20 -7.11 -32.33 -5.90
N TYR A 21 -6.94 -31.98 -4.63
CA TYR A 21 -6.53 -30.64 -4.22
C TYR A 21 -5.14 -30.29 -4.78
N LEU A 22 -4.19 -31.21 -4.70
CA LEU A 22 -2.83 -30.99 -5.19
C LEU A 22 -2.78 -30.79 -6.72
N THR A 23 -3.73 -31.36 -7.47
CA THR A 23 -3.83 -31.16 -8.92
C THR A 23 -4.24 -29.72 -9.22
N ASP A 24 -5.29 -29.22 -8.58
CA ASP A 24 -5.71 -27.82 -8.71
C ASP A 24 -4.57 -26.86 -8.30
N LEU A 25 -3.90 -27.12 -7.17
CA LEU A 25 -2.78 -26.29 -6.69
C LEU A 25 -1.60 -26.32 -7.66
N ARG A 26 -1.33 -27.47 -8.26
CA ARG A 26 -0.29 -27.62 -9.29
C ARG A 26 -0.64 -26.83 -10.55
N GLU A 27 -1.88 -26.86 -11.01
CA GLU A 27 -2.32 -26.10 -12.18
C GLU A 27 -2.28 -24.59 -11.92
N LEU A 28 -2.74 -24.16 -10.74
CA LEU A 28 -2.66 -22.77 -10.29
C LEU A 28 -1.21 -22.27 -10.20
N SER A 29 -0.28 -23.12 -9.77
CA SER A 29 1.14 -22.80 -9.67
C SER A 29 1.90 -22.83 -11.01
N ASN A 30 1.49 -23.66 -11.97
CA ASN A 30 2.22 -23.85 -13.25
C ASN A 30 1.72 -22.95 -14.39
N GLY A 31 0.58 -22.30 -14.24
CA GLY A 31 0.31 -21.03 -14.92
C GLY A 31 -0.49 -21.09 -16.23
N ASN A 32 -1.69 -20.52 -16.15
CA ASN A 32 -2.33 -19.62 -17.10
C ASN A 32 -3.36 -18.81 -16.28
N PRO A 33 -3.35 -17.46 -16.27
CA PRO A 33 -4.31 -16.68 -15.47
C PRO A 33 -5.78 -16.98 -15.84
N VAL A 34 -6.05 -17.38 -17.09
CA VAL A 34 -7.39 -17.81 -17.52
C VAL A 34 -7.78 -19.14 -16.86
N ALA A 35 -6.89 -20.14 -16.90
CA ALA A 35 -7.13 -21.43 -16.26
C ALA A 35 -7.27 -21.30 -14.75
N ALA A 36 -6.49 -20.40 -14.13
CA ALA A 36 -6.61 -20.11 -12.71
C ALA A 36 -7.98 -19.50 -12.35
N ALA A 37 -8.50 -18.59 -13.18
CA ALA A 37 -9.84 -18.04 -13.00
C ALA A 37 -10.93 -19.12 -13.17
N GLU A 38 -10.78 -20.05 -14.12
CA GLU A 38 -11.70 -21.17 -14.32
C GLU A 38 -11.70 -22.13 -13.12
N ILE A 39 -10.54 -22.53 -12.61
CA ILE A 39 -10.43 -23.39 -11.42
C ILE A 39 -11.10 -22.73 -10.22
N HIS A 40 -10.86 -21.43 -10.05
CA HIS A 40 -11.44 -20.65 -8.96
C HIS A 40 -12.96 -20.54 -9.07
N GLU A 41 -13.47 -20.22 -10.26
CA GLU A 41 -14.91 -20.15 -10.50
C GLU A 41 -15.58 -21.51 -10.31
N HIS A 42 -14.96 -22.58 -10.80
CA HIS A 42 -15.46 -23.94 -10.61
C HIS A 42 -15.46 -24.34 -9.12
N ALA A 43 -14.42 -23.98 -8.35
CA ALA A 43 -14.36 -24.24 -6.92
C ALA A 43 -15.45 -23.46 -6.15
N ARG A 44 -15.71 -22.21 -6.55
CA ARG A 44 -16.78 -21.39 -5.97
C ARG A 44 -18.16 -21.96 -6.29
N GLN A 45 -18.44 -22.27 -7.55
CA GLN A 45 -19.71 -22.86 -7.97
C GLN A 45 -19.99 -24.18 -7.23
N ALA A 46 -18.98 -25.06 -7.12
CA ALA A 46 -19.14 -26.30 -6.38
C ALA A 46 -19.49 -26.08 -4.89
N PHE A 47 -18.93 -25.04 -4.27
CA PHE A 47 -19.27 -24.66 -2.89
C PHE A 47 -20.67 -24.06 -2.77
N GLU A 48 -21.09 -23.23 -3.73
CA GLU A 48 -22.44 -22.65 -3.78
C GLU A 48 -23.51 -23.70 -4.02
N ASP A 49 -23.25 -24.65 -4.92
CA ASP A 49 -24.13 -25.78 -5.21
C ASP A 49 -24.24 -26.72 -3.99
N ALA A 50 -23.12 -26.99 -3.32
CA ALA A 50 -23.08 -27.82 -2.13
C ALA A 50 -21.95 -27.40 -1.18
N ALA A 51 -22.31 -26.82 -0.04
CA ALA A 51 -21.37 -26.37 1.00
C ALA A 51 -20.82 -27.54 1.86
N THR A 52 -20.35 -28.61 1.21
CA THR A 52 -19.69 -29.75 1.86
C THR A 52 -18.31 -29.38 2.38
N THR A 53 -17.77 -30.15 3.33
CA THR A 53 -16.41 -29.94 3.86
C THR A 53 -15.35 -29.98 2.75
N THR A 54 -15.47 -30.93 1.82
CA THR A 54 -14.60 -31.06 0.64
C THR A 54 -14.63 -29.82 -0.24
N ASN A 55 -15.82 -29.32 -0.59
CA ASN A 55 -15.95 -28.13 -1.43
C ASN A 55 -15.44 -26.87 -0.73
N ARG A 56 -15.69 -26.75 0.59
CA ARG A 56 -15.15 -25.67 1.41
C ARG A 56 -13.63 -25.71 1.46
N LEU A 57 -13.02 -26.87 1.70
CA LEU A 57 -11.56 -27.02 1.71
C LEU A 57 -10.97 -26.69 0.35
N ARG A 58 -11.55 -27.22 -0.73
CA ARG A 58 -11.12 -26.92 -2.10
C ARG A 58 -11.14 -25.41 -2.37
N LEU A 59 -12.25 -24.74 -2.08
CA LEU A 59 -12.39 -23.30 -2.28
C LEU A 59 -11.35 -22.52 -1.46
N ALA A 60 -11.17 -22.87 -0.19
CA ALA A 60 -10.21 -22.21 0.69
C ALA A 60 -8.76 -22.34 0.18
N LEU A 61 -8.38 -23.52 -0.31
CA LEU A 61 -7.05 -23.76 -0.89
C LEU A 61 -6.83 -22.95 -2.17
N VAL A 62 -7.85 -22.84 -3.01
CA VAL A 62 -7.80 -22.09 -4.27
C VAL A 62 -7.75 -20.58 -4.02
N LEU A 63 -8.57 -20.05 -3.09
CA LEU A 63 -8.53 -18.64 -2.67
C LEU A 63 -7.17 -18.27 -2.07
N GLY A 64 -6.55 -19.21 -1.36
CA GLY A 64 -5.24 -19.02 -0.73
C GLY A 64 -4.06 -19.06 -1.69
N GLN A 65 -4.24 -19.44 -2.96
CA GLN A 65 -3.12 -19.49 -3.91
C GLN A 65 -2.63 -18.10 -4.31
N PRO A 66 -1.32 -17.81 -4.27
CA PRO A 66 -0.79 -16.51 -4.67
C PRO A 66 -0.77 -16.34 -6.20
N GLY A 67 -0.72 -15.08 -6.64
CA GLY A 67 -0.38 -14.74 -8.02
C GLY A 67 -1.55 -14.52 -8.98
N HIS A 68 -2.80 -14.55 -8.51
CA HIS A 68 -3.99 -14.33 -9.34
C HIS A 68 -4.90 -13.22 -8.75
N PRO A 69 -5.64 -12.46 -9.59
CA PRO A 69 -6.51 -11.37 -9.10
C PRO A 69 -7.68 -11.82 -8.23
N THR A 70 -8.09 -13.08 -8.36
CA THR A 70 -9.20 -13.67 -7.61
C THR A 70 -8.77 -14.26 -6.26
N SER A 71 -7.46 -14.29 -5.98
CA SER A 71 -6.92 -14.77 -4.72
C SER A 71 -7.32 -13.86 -3.57
N ASP A 72 -7.89 -14.45 -2.52
CA ASP A 72 -8.18 -13.77 -1.26
C ASP A 72 -7.55 -14.57 -0.11
N PRO A 73 -6.33 -14.19 0.32
CA PRO A 73 -5.67 -14.88 1.43
C PRO A 73 -6.41 -14.70 2.76
N GLY A 74 -7.18 -13.62 2.95
CA GLY A 74 -7.91 -13.36 4.19
C GLY A 74 -9.16 -14.26 4.30
N GLU A 75 -9.92 -14.38 3.22
CA GLU A 75 -11.06 -15.29 3.16
C GLU A 75 -10.60 -16.75 3.28
N ALA A 76 -9.51 -17.13 2.60
CA ALA A 76 -8.90 -18.44 2.72
C ALA A 76 -8.49 -18.77 4.16
N GLN A 77 -7.81 -17.83 4.85
CA GLN A 77 -7.43 -17.99 6.26
C GLN A 77 -8.64 -18.24 7.15
N HIS A 78 -9.72 -17.49 6.94
CA HIS A 78 -10.94 -17.63 7.72
C HIS A 78 -11.58 -19.01 7.52
N MET A 79 -11.77 -19.43 6.26
CA MET A 79 -12.34 -20.74 5.93
C MET A 79 -11.51 -21.91 6.47
N LEU A 80 -10.18 -21.84 6.37
CA LEU A 80 -9.29 -22.87 6.90
C LEU A 80 -9.34 -22.95 8.44
N ASN A 81 -9.44 -21.82 9.13
CA ASN A 81 -9.64 -21.79 10.58
C ASN A 81 -10.96 -22.44 11.00
N GLU A 82 -12.06 -22.15 10.30
CA GLU A 82 -13.34 -22.80 10.57
C GLU A 82 -13.31 -24.32 10.36
N LEU A 83 -12.66 -24.75 9.27
CA LEU A 83 -12.48 -26.18 8.96
C LEU A 83 -11.65 -26.89 10.04
N LEU A 84 -10.55 -26.28 10.48
CA LEU A 84 -9.69 -26.85 11.52
C LEU A 84 -10.32 -26.80 12.92
N ALA A 85 -11.31 -25.93 13.15
CA ALA A 85 -12.09 -25.90 14.38
C ALA A 85 -13.06 -27.08 14.52
N THR A 86 -13.39 -27.77 13.42
CA THR A 86 -14.27 -28.95 13.36
C THR A 86 -13.54 -30.16 12.77
N PRO A 87 -12.50 -30.66 13.47
CA PRO A 87 -11.53 -31.61 12.91
C PRO A 87 -12.14 -32.95 12.50
N GLU A 88 -13.25 -33.37 13.11
CA GLU A 88 -14.01 -34.58 12.78
C GLU A 88 -14.64 -34.56 11.38
N SER A 89 -14.77 -33.38 10.78
CA SER A 89 -15.31 -33.22 9.42
C SER A 89 -14.27 -33.48 8.32
N LEU A 90 -12.97 -33.49 8.67
CA LEU A 90 -11.84 -33.64 7.76
C LEU A 90 -11.14 -34.98 7.94
N LEU A 91 -10.69 -35.55 6.82
CA LEU A 91 -9.77 -36.69 6.84
C LEU A 91 -8.41 -36.26 7.44
N PRO A 92 -7.62 -37.19 8.00
CA PRO A 92 -6.32 -36.87 8.59
C PRO A 92 -5.38 -36.13 7.64
N ASP A 93 -5.32 -36.54 6.37
CA ASP A 93 -4.44 -35.93 5.37
C ASP A 93 -4.95 -34.56 4.92
N GLU A 94 -6.27 -34.38 4.82
CA GLU A 94 -6.89 -33.08 4.53
C GLU A 94 -6.63 -32.07 5.64
N ARG A 95 -6.68 -32.54 6.89
CA ARG A 95 -6.35 -31.73 8.07
C ARG A 95 -4.90 -31.28 8.06
N ALA A 96 -3.98 -32.20 7.72
CA ALA A 96 -2.56 -31.87 7.59
C ALA A 96 -2.34 -30.83 6.48
N LEU A 97 -2.99 -31.03 5.31
CA LEU A 97 -2.92 -30.08 4.20
C LEU A 97 -3.48 -28.70 4.59
N ALA A 98 -4.65 -28.65 5.22
CA ALA A 98 -5.28 -27.42 5.68
C ALA A 98 -4.41 -26.67 6.69
N ALA A 99 -3.79 -27.38 7.64
CA ALA A 99 -2.92 -26.77 8.64
C ALA A 99 -1.65 -26.18 8.01
N ILE A 100 -1.01 -26.89 7.07
CA ILE A 100 0.17 -26.40 6.36
C ILE A 100 -0.17 -25.15 5.53
N HIS A 101 -1.29 -25.18 4.80
CA HIS A 101 -1.72 -24.04 4.02
C HIS A 101 -2.13 -22.84 4.88
N LEU A 102 -2.79 -23.07 6.02
CA LEU A 102 -3.13 -21.99 6.94
C LEU A 102 -1.87 -21.29 7.45
N GLN A 103 -0.86 -22.05 7.88
CA GLN A 103 0.41 -21.48 8.34
C GLN A 103 1.09 -20.65 7.24
N GLU A 104 1.13 -21.15 6.00
CA GLU A 104 1.70 -20.43 4.88
C GLU A 104 0.98 -19.10 4.59
N ILE A 105 -0.36 -19.13 4.60
CA ILE A 105 -1.20 -17.94 4.40
C ILE A 105 -0.96 -16.92 5.53
N GLU A 106 -0.88 -17.37 6.78
CA GLU A 106 -0.65 -16.51 7.93
C GLU A 106 0.71 -15.81 7.87
N GLU A 107 1.77 -16.56 7.59
CA GLU A 107 3.11 -16.01 7.39
C GLU A 107 3.12 -14.98 6.24
N ARG A 108 2.44 -15.29 5.13
CA ARG A 108 2.33 -14.37 4.00
C ARG A 108 1.57 -13.10 4.35
N LEU A 109 0.43 -13.18 5.05
CA LEU A 109 -0.35 -12.02 5.49
C LEU A 109 0.46 -11.10 6.41
N ILE A 110 1.29 -11.68 7.29
CA ILE A 110 2.21 -10.92 8.14
C ILE A 110 3.24 -10.18 7.27
N LEU A 111 3.85 -10.86 6.31
CA LEU A 111 4.84 -10.26 5.41
C LEU A 111 4.23 -9.15 4.55
N GLU A 112 3.02 -9.33 4.03
CA GLU A 112 2.31 -8.32 3.26
C GLU A 112 1.96 -7.09 4.11
N ALA A 113 1.51 -7.30 5.35
CA ALA A 113 1.23 -6.21 6.28
C ALA A 113 2.49 -5.40 6.61
N GLU A 114 3.62 -6.07 6.84
CA GLU A 114 4.90 -5.40 7.08
C GLU A 114 5.41 -4.70 5.82
N ASN A 115 5.24 -5.29 4.64
CA ASN A 115 5.60 -4.66 3.37
C ASN A 115 4.82 -3.34 3.18
N ARG A 116 3.49 -3.37 3.36
CA ARG A 116 2.64 -2.16 3.31
C ARG A 116 3.09 -1.13 4.33
N ARG A 117 3.42 -1.55 5.56
CA ARG A 117 3.92 -0.66 6.61
C ARG A 117 5.25 0.00 6.21
N LEU A 118 6.20 -0.76 5.67
CA LEU A 118 7.49 -0.25 5.23
C LEU A 118 7.33 0.73 4.07
N GLN A 119 6.47 0.42 3.09
CA GLN A 119 6.15 1.33 2.00
C GLN A 119 5.56 2.66 2.51
N ALA A 120 4.62 2.60 3.46
CA ALA A 120 4.04 3.81 4.06
C ALA A 120 5.10 4.65 4.80
N ARG A 121 6.05 4.01 5.50
CA ARG A 121 7.16 4.70 6.17
C ARG A 121 8.10 5.39 5.18
N ILE A 122 8.42 4.72 4.06
CA ILE A 122 9.25 5.31 2.99
C ILE A 122 8.55 6.53 2.39
N ALA A 123 7.26 6.42 2.07
CA ALA A 123 6.47 7.52 1.53
C ALA A 123 6.42 8.72 2.49
N ALA A 124 6.19 8.47 3.79
CA ALA A 124 6.18 9.51 4.82
C ALA A 124 7.54 10.21 4.96
N ALA A 125 8.64 9.44 4.95
CA ALA A 125 9.99 9.99 5.00
C ALA A 125 10.31 10.86 3.77
N ALA A 126 9.88 10.42 2.58
CA ALA A 126 10.04 11.18 1.35
C ALA A 126 9.26 12.50 1.38
N ALA A 127 8.03 12.48 1.88
CA ALA A 127 7.21 13.69 2.07
C ALA A 127 7.87 14.67 3.04
N ALA A 128 8.32 14.20 4.21
CA ALA A 128 9.01 15.04 5.18
C ALA A 128 10.30 15.66 4.60
N ALA A 129 11.08 14.89 3.85
CA ALA A 129 12.28 15.40 3.19
C ALA A 129 11.99 16.42 2.09
N ALA A 130 10.82 16.37 1.45
CA ALA A 130 10.39 17.36 0.48
C ALA A 130 9.96 18.67 1.18
N THR A 131 9.18 18.57 2.26
CA THR A 131 8.79 19.73 3.08
C THR A 131 10.01 20.46 3.64
N ASN A 132 10.96 19.73 4.25
CA ASN A 132 12.18 20.35 4.79
C ASN A 132 13.00 21.08 3.72
N ARG A 133 13.02 20.58 2.48
CA ARG A 133 13.68 21.26 1.36
C ARG A 133 12.95 22.55 0.97
N GLN A 134 11.63 22.52 0.90
CA GLN A 134 10.81 23.71 0.63
C GLN A 134 11.00 24.77 1.72
N ASP A 135 11.03 24.35 2.99
CA ASP A 135 11.24 25.25 4.11
C ASP A 135 12.63 25.91 4.03
N ALA A 136 13.69 25.11 3.79
CA ALA A 136 15.05 25.64 3.61
C ALA A 136 15.15 26.62 2.43
N GLU A 137 14.50 26.33 1.29
CA GLU A 137 14.43 27.26 0.17
C GLU A 137 13.69 28.55 0.51
N SER A 138 12.59 28.45 1.27
CA SER A 138 11.80 29.62 1.69
C SER A 138 12.58 30.51 2.67
N GLU A 139 13.31 29.89 3.60
CA GLU A 139 14.18 30.58 4.55
C GLU A 139 15.31 31.30 3.82
N GLN A 140 15.92 30.67 2.81
CA GLN A 140 16.96 31.29 2.01
C GLN A 140 16.43 32.53 1.27
N ARG A 141 15.28 32.42 0.60
CA ARG A 141 14.65 33.56 -0.08
C ARG A 141 14.32 34.70 0.86
N LEU A 142 13.87 34.39 2.07
CA LEU A 142 13.59 35.40 3.10
C LEU A 142 14.88 36.12 3.52
N ARG A 143 15.98 35.38 3.74
CA ARG A 143 17.28 35.99 4.08
C ARG A 143 17.77 36.91 2.97
N ASP A 144 17.75 36.45 1.72
CA ASP A 144 18.18 37.23 0.57
C ASP A 144 17.34 38.52 0.43
N ALA A 145 16.02 38.43 0.65
CA ALA A 145 15.12 39.59 0.61
C ALA A 145 15.39 40.60 1.75
N LEU A 146 15.70 40.12 2.96
CA LEU A 146 16.05 40.98 4.09
C LEU A 146 17.38 41.71 3.86
N GLU A 147 18.38 41.01 3.31
CA GLU A 147 19.67 41.62 2.97
C GLU A 147 19.51 42.72 1.91
N GLU A 148 18.70 42.46 0.88
CA GLU A 148 18.42 43.45 -0.16
C GLU A 148 17.63 44.64 0.41
N ASN A 149 16.66 44.41 1.29
CA ASN A 149 15.92 45.49 1.94
C ASN A 149 16.85 46.41 2.77
N ARG A 150 17.83 45.82 3.47
CA ARG A 150 18.84 46.59 4.19
C ARG A 150 19.70 47.43 3.23
N ARG A 151 20.18 46.84 2.13
CA ARG A 151 20.98 47.57 1.12
C ARG A 151 20.20 48.72 0.49
N LEU A 152 18.93 48.50 0.16
CA LEU A 152 18.06 49.54 -0.38
C LEU A 152 17.81 50.67 0.61
N SER A 153 17.68 50.35 1.91
CA SER A 153 17.56 51.36 2.97
C SER A 153 18.82 52.21 3.09
N GLU A 154 19.99 51.57 3.11
CA GLU A 154 21.29 52.29 3.13
C GLU A 154 21.47 53.19 1.90
N ALA A 155 21.07 52.72 0.71
CA ALA A 155 21.12 53.50 -0.53
C ALA A 155 20.13 54.68 -0.53
N LEU A 156 18.97 54.51 0.11
CA LEU A 156 17.99 55.59 0.29
C LEU A 156 18.53 56.67 1.22
N ASP A 157 19.06 56.29 2.39
CA ASP A 157 19.67 57.23 3.34
C ASP A 157 20.81 58.04 2.70
N GLU A 158 21.66 57.38 1.90
CA GLU A 158 22.73 58.05 1.17
C GLU A 158 22.18 59.03 0.11
N ALA A 159 21.12 58.66 -0.61
CA ALA A 159 20.50 59.52 -1.60
C ALA A 159 19.82 60.75 -0.96
N GLU A 160 19.15 60.56 0.18
CA GLU A 160 18.54 61.64 0.95
C GLU A 160 19.60 62.61 1.48
N SER A 161 20.71 62.10 2.03
CA SER A 161 21.83 62.93 2.48
C SER A 161 22.45 63.76 1.35
N LYS A 162 22.60 63.17 0.15
CA LYS A 162 23.06 63.88 -1.04
C LYS A 162 22.09 64.99 -1.46
N LEU A 163 20.78 64.73 -1.41
CA LEU A 163 19.75 65.71 -1.72
C LEU A 163 19.78 66.90 -0.74
N GLU A 164 19.94 66.62 0.56
CA GLU A 164 20.07 67.67 1.58
C GLU A 164 21.33 68.51 1.36
N ALA A 165 22.46 67.87 1.03
CA ALA A 165 23.71 68.57 0.71
C ALA A 165 23.55 69.50 -0.50
N VAL A 166 22.91 69.04 -1.59
CA VAL A 166 22.60 69.87 -2.76
C VAL A 166 21.68 71.03 -2.38
N THR A 167 20.63 70.78 -1.59
CA THR A 167 19.69 71.81 -1.13
C THR A 167 20.39 72.88 -0.27
N SER A 168 21.32 72.46 0.60
CA SER A 168 22.13 73.37 1.43
C SER A 168 23.08 74.22 0.56
N ILE A 169 23.72 73.61 -0.44
CA ILE A 169 24.55 74.33 -1.41
C ILE A 169 23.71 75.36 -2.17
N GLU A 170 22.54 74.98 -2.69
CA GLU A 170 21.63 75.90 -3.40
C GLU A 170 21.21 77.09 -2.51
N ARG A 171 20.90 76.84 -1.24
CA ARG A 171 20.59 77.89 -0.27
C ARG A 171 21.79 78.82 -0.05
N SER A 172 22.98 78.27 0.18
CA SER A 172 24.19 79.07 0.40
C SER A 172 24.60 79.91 -0.82
N ILE A 173 24.34 79.41 -2.04
CA ILE A 173 24.56 80.15 -3.29
C ILE A 173 23.57 81.31 -3.41
N ARG A 174 22.29 81.08 -3.10
CA ARG A 174 21.26 82.13 -3.09
C ARG A 174 21.61 83.23 -2.09
N GLU A 175 21.97 82.86 -0.86
CA GLU A 175 22.39 83.80 0.19
C GLU A 175 23.66 84.56 -0.19
N ARG A 176 24.62 83.94 -0.89
CA ARG A 176 25.82 84.62 -1.39
C ARG A 176 25.51 85.58 -2.54
N GLY A 177 24.56 85.23 -3.40
CA GLY A 177 24.04 86.12 -4.44
C GLY A 177 23.35 87.35 -3.86
N GLU A 178 22.55 87.17 -2.80
CA GLU A 178 21.85 88.26 -2.11
C GLU A 178 22.79 89.15 -1.27
N ASN A 179 23.83 88.58 -0.64
CA ASN A 179 24.82 89.35 0.13
C ASN A 179 25.93 89.99 -0.73
N GLY A 180 26.04 89.61 -2.01
CA GLY A 180 26.95 90.23 -2.99
C GLY A 180 26.40 91.50 -3.63
N GLU A 181 25.19 91.91 -3.28
CA GLU A 181 24.44 92.99 -3.94
C GLU A 181 23.94 94.03 -2.91
N VAL A 182 24.85 94.72 -2.21
CA VAL A 182 24.56 95.98 -1.49
C VAL A 182 25.82 96.88 -1.50
N PRO A 183 25.65 98.20 -1.73
CA PRO A 183 25.98 98.95 -2.97
C PRO A 183 27.47 99.25 -3.23
#